data_AF-A0A947GFQ6-F1
#
_entry.id   AF-A0A947GFQ6-F1
#
_cell.length_a   1.000
_cell.length_b   1.000
_cell.length_c   1.000
_cell.angle_alpha   90.00
_cell.angle_beta   90.00
_cell.angle_gamma   90.00
#
_symmetry.space_group_name_H-M   'P 1'
#
loop_
_entity.id
_entity.type
_entity.pdbx_description
1 polymer ?
#
loop_
_entity_poly.entity_id
_entity_poly.type
_entity_poly.pdbx_seq_one_letter_code
_entity_poly.pdbx_strand_id
1 'polypeptide(L)'
;MKTPVPPYVEGVRALAAEARERAADALLGLDAVRQAVTLAAASGFDQVVIRPALPVDLRGTVAARAAVKFLTDGGASATWQQYVAADPNGRQLVGHELRIEWGGAPF
;
A
#
# COMPACT_ATOMS: atom_id res chain seq x y z
N MET A 1 27.71 25.83 3.30
CA MET A 1 26.37 26.49 3.25
C MET A 1 25.44 25.58 2.47
N LYS A 2 24.27 25.21 3.01
CA LYS A 2 23.25 24.46 2.25
C LYS A 2 22.46 25.47 1.41
N THR A 3 22.44 25.28 0.10
CA THR A 3 21.61 26.09 -0.82
C THR A 3 20.14 25.93 -0.42
N PRO A 4 19.38 27.03 -0.24
CA PRO A 4 17.97 26.95 0.09
C PRO A 4 17.22 26.23 -1.03
N VAL A 5 16.33 25.31 -0.65
CA VAL A 5 15.49 24.58 -1.61
C VAL A 5 14.53 25.58 -2.24
N PRO A 6 14.44 25.67 -3.57
CA PRO A 6 13.52 26.60 -4.21
C PRO A 6 12.05 26.29 -3.86
N PRO A 7 11.17 27.30 -3.66
CA PRO A 7 9.78 27.11 -3.25
C PRO A 7 8.95 26.18 -4.14
N TYR A 8 9.24 26.12 -5.45
CA TYR A 8 8.53 25.22 -6.38
C TYR A 8 8.79 23.74 -6.07
N VAL A 9 9.95 23.40 -5.50
CA VAL A 9 10.29 22.03 -5.11
C VAL A 9 9.45 21.59 -3.91
N GLU A 10 9.13 22.51 -3.00
CA GLU A 10 8.23 22.23 -1.87
C GLU A 10 6.80 22.00 -2.35
N GLY A 11 6.31 22.82 -3.29
CA GLY A 11 4.99 22.62 -3.91
C GLY A 11 4.86 21.27 -4.62
N VAL A 12 5.87 20.86 -5.40
CA VAL A 12 5.87 19.55 -6.08
C VAL A 12 5.92 18.39 -5.08
N ARG A 13 6.67 18.53 -3.97
CA ARG A 13 6.72 17.51 -2.91
C ARG A 13 5.37 17.33 -2.23
N ALA A 14 4.68 18.44 -1.92
CA ALA A 14 3.35 18.40 -1.32
C ALA A 14 2.36 17.69 -2.25
N LEU A 15 2.32 18.06 -3.52
CA LEU A 15 1.46 17.42 -4.52
C LEU A 15 1.76 15.92 -4.68
N ALA A 16 3.04 15.52 -4.67
CA ALA A 16 3.43 14.12 -4.74
C ALA A 16 3.01 13.34 -3.49
N ALA A 17 3.10 13.96 -2.31
CA ALA A 17 2.63 13.36 -1.06
C ALA A 17 1.10 13.17 -1.07
N GLU A 18 0.34 14.18 -1.49
CA GLU A 18 -1.13 14.08 -1.62
C GLU A 18 -1.56 13.03 -2.64
N ALA A 19 -0.87 12.94 -3.78
CA ALA A 19 -1.12 11.90 -4.77
C ALA A 19 -0.85 10.50 -4.21
N ARG A 20 0.19 10.34 -3.39
CA ARG A 20 0.50 9.09 -2.70
C ARG A 20 -0.56 8.71 -1.68
N GLU A 21 -1.02 9.66 -0.87
CA GLU A 21 -2.12 9.41 0.10
C GLU A 21 -3.39 8.98 -0.62
N ARG A 22 -3.78 9.67 -1.71
CA ARG A 22 -4.96 9.27 -2.51
C ARG A 22 -4.82 7.88 -3.13
N ALA A 23 -3.65 7.56 -3.67
CA ALA A 23 -3.39 6.23 -4.22
C ALA A 23 -3.46 5.13 -3.14
N ALA A 24 -2.97 5.43 -1.93
CA ALA A 24 -3.06 4.52 -0.80
C ALA A 24 -4.49 4.37 -0.30
N ASP A 25 -5.28 5.43 -0.23
CA ASP A 25 -6.68 5.35 0.20
C ASP A 25 -7.51 4.48 -0.76
N ALA A 26 -7.33 4.64 -2.07
CA ALA A 26 -8.02 3.83 -3.06
C ALA A 26 -7.67 2.33 -3.00
N LEU A 27 -6.43 1.99 -2.64
CA LEU A 27 -5.92 0.62 -2.68
C LEU A 27 -5.97 -0.09 -1.31
N LEU A 28 -5.70 0.67 -0.25
CA LEU A 28 -5.49 0.21 1.12
C LEU A 28 -6.50 0.83 2.10
N GLY A 29 -7.50 1.56 1.61
CA GLY A 29 -8.65 1.96 2.41
C GLY A 29 -9.32 0.73 3.02
N LEU A 30 -9.87 0.88 4.23
CA LEU A 30 -10.37 -0.26 5.01
C LEU A 30 -11.44 -1.08 4.26
N ASP A 31 -12.31 -0.42 3.50
CA ASP A 31 -13.34 -1.10 2.71
C ASP A 31 -12.73 -1.94 1.59
N ALA A 32 -11.72 -1.41 0.87
CA ALA A 32 -11.01 -2.12 -0.18
C ALA A 32 -10.25 -3.34 0.38
N VAL A 33 -9.57 -3.15 1.52
CA VAL A 33 -8.85 -4.24 2.21
C VAL A 33 -9.82 -5.33 2.67
N ARG A 34 -10.94 -4.95 3.30
CA ARG A 34 -11.96 -5.92 3.73
C ARG A 34 -12.50 -6.69 2.54
N GLN A 35 -12.88 -6.01 1.47
CA GLN A 35 -13.39 -6.65 0.26
C GLN A 35 -12.38 -7.65 -0.33
N ALA A 36 -11.10 -7.27 -0.42
CA ALA A 36 -10.06 -8.15 -0.95
C ALA A 36 -9.89 -9.43 -0.10
N VAL A 37 -9.85 -9.27 1.24
CA VAL A 37 -9.74 -10.39 2.17
C VAL A 37 -10.98 -11.28 2.14
N THR A 38 -12.19 -10.69 2.20
CA THR A 38 -13.45 -11.45 2.14
C THR A 38 -13.57 -12.24 0.84
N LEU A 39 -13.22 -11.65 -0.32
CA LEU A 39 -13.26 -12.33 -1.60
C LEU A 39 -12.26 -13.49 -1.67
N ALA A 40 -11.03 -13.28 -1.18
CA ALA A 40 -10.02 -14.30 -1.12
C ALA A 40 -10.45 -15.48 -0.22
N ALA A 41 -10.97 -15.19 0.98
CA ALA A 41 -11.46 -16.21 1.89
C ALA A 41 -12.69 -16.96 1.36
N ALA A 42 -13.63 -16.26 0.72
CA ALA A 42 -14.77 -16.89 0.05
C ALA A 42 -14.34 -17.84 -1.09
N SER A 43 -13.15 -17.59 -1.67
CA SER A 43 -12.55 -18.46 -2.68
C SER A 43 -11.69 -19.59 -2.08
N GLY A 44 -11.66 -19.73 -0.75
CA GLY A 44 -10.90 -20.76 -0.05
C GLY A 44 -9.42 -20.43 0.19
N PHE A 45 -8.99 -19.18 -0.04
CA PHE A 45 -7.62 -18.76 0.27
C PHE A 45 -7.47 -18.35 1.74
N ASP A 46 -6.25 -18.51 2.24
CA ASP A 46 -5.78 -18.07 3.56
C ASP A 46 -4.89 -16.82 3.50
N GLN A 47 -4.69 -16.27 2.29
CA GLN A 47 -3.85 -15.11 2.05
C GLN A 47 -4.32 -14.28 0.86
N VAL A 48 -3.96 -13.00 0.86
CA VAL A 48 -4.06 -12.11 -0.30
C VAL A 48 -2.88 -11.15 -0.37
N VAL A 49 -2.48 -10.77 -1.58
CA VAL A 49 -1.45 -9.77 -1.83
C VAL A 49 -2.09 -8.56 -2.50
N ILE A 50 -1.95 -7.40 -1.88
CA ILE A 50 -2.39 -6.12 -2.44
C ILE A 50 -1.16 -5.40 -2.99
N ARG A 51 -1.07 -5.34 -4.32
CA ARG A 51 0.04 -4.73 -5.07
C ARG A 51 -0.40 -3.44 -5.76
N PRO A 52 0.31 -2.32 -5.60
CA PRO A 52 0.06 -1.12 -6.38
C PRO A 52 0.38 -1.31 -7.87
N ALA A 53 -0.42 -0.69 -8.75
CA ALA A 53 -0.23 -0.80 -10.21
C ALA A 53 1.11 -0.23 -10.69
N LEU A 54 1.64 0.78 -9.99
CA LEU A 54 2.98 1.31 -10.20
C LEU A 54 3.86 0.92 -9.00
N PRO A 55 5.16 0.63 -9.21
CA PRO A 55 6.11 0.32 -8.13
C PRO A 55 6.38 1.56 -7.26
N VAL A 56 5.45 1.84 -6.34
CA VAL A 56 5.49 2.96 -5.39
C VAL A 56 5.50 2.45 -3.96
N ASP A 57 6.11 3.23 -3.06
CA ASP A 57 6.09 2.95 -1.63
C ASP A 57 4.92 3.67 -0.95
N LEU A 58 3.93 2.90 -0.49
CA LEU A 58 2.74 3.40 0.21
C LEU A 58 2.80 3.19 1.73
N ARG A 59 3.85 2.56 2.26
CA ARG A 59 3.92 2.09 3.66
C ARG A 59 3.75 3.21 4.69
N GLY A 60 4.16 4.43 4.33
CA GLY A 60 4.11 5.61 5.19
C GLY A 60 2.81 6.41 5.14
N THR A 61 1.80 5.96 4.41
CA THR A 61 0.52 6.68 4.25
C THR A 61 -0.44 6.43 5.42
N VAL A 62 -1.44 7.29 5.58
CA VAL A 62 -2.46 7.14 6.64
C VAL A 62 -3.27 5.86 6.41
N ALA A 63 -3.75 5.64 5.19
CA ALA A 63 -4.51 4.45 4.82
C ALA A 63 -3.73 3.15 5.06
N ALA A 64 -2.45 3.09 4.64
CA ALA A 64 -1.61 1.91 4.86
C ALA A 64 -1.44 1.55 6.34
N ARG A 65 -1.20 2.55 7.20
CA ARG A 65 -1.09 2.33 8.64
C ARG A 65 -2.40 1.86 9.25
N ALA A 66 -3.53 2.46 8.85
CA ALA A 66 -4.85 2.07 9.32
C ALA A 66 -5.20 0.64 8.90
N ALA A 67 -4.90 0.25 7.66
CA ALA A 67 -5.08 -1.10 7.16
C ALA A 67 -4.27 -2.13 7.94
N VAL A 68 -2.96 -1.90 8.12
CA VAL A 68 -2.12 -2.82 8.90
C VAL A 68 -2.67 -2.96 10.31
N LYS A 69 -3.02 -1.85 10.98
CA LYS A 69 -3.60 -1.90 12.32
C LYS A 69 -4.89 -2.71 12.36
N PHE A 70 -5.83 -2.42 11.45
CA PHE A 70 -7.11 -3.13 11.35
C PHE A 70 -6.91 -4.64 11.17
N LEU A 71 -6.02 -5.04 10.26
CA LEU A 71 -5.71 -6.44 10.00
C LEU A 71 -5.11 -7.13 11.23
N THR A 72 -4.13 -6.49 11.88
CA THR A 72 -3.45 -7.06 13.05
C THR A 72 -4.37 -7.13 14.27
N ASP A 73 -5.23 -6.13 14.48
CA ASP A 73 -6.24 -6.14 15.54
C ASP A 73 -7.26 -7.28 15.31
N GLY A 74 -7.55 -7.58 14.03
CA GLY A 74 -8.41 -8.69 13.61
C GLY A 74 -7.73 -10.06 13.62
N GLY A 75 -6.47 -10.16 14.07
CA GLY A 75 -5.74 -11.42 14.16
C GLY A 75 -5.09 -11.90 12.86
N ALA A 76 -5.13 -11.10 11.80
CA ALA A 76 -4.40 -11.39 10.56
C ALA A 76 -2.94 -10.92 10.65
N SER A 77 -2.04 -11.62 9.95
CA SER A 77 -0.68 -11.15 9.70
C SER A 77 -0.70 -10.17 8.52
N ALA A 78 0.02 -9.06 8.63
CA ALA A 78 0.11 -8.03 7.59
C ALA A 78 1.58 -7.62 7.41
N THR A 79 2.21 -8.05 6.32
CA THR A 79 3.64 -7.84 6.07
C THR A 79 3.89 -7.17 4.74
N TRP A 80 4.89 -6.28 4.71
CA TRP A 80 5.29 -5.61 3.48
C TRP A 80 6.40 -6.39 2.78
N GLN A 81 6.20 -6.71 1.50
CA GLN A 81 7.19 -7.38 0.67
C GLN A 81 7.68 -6.45 -0.44
N GLN A 82 8.96 -6.52 -0.75
CA GLN A 82 9.54 -5.79 -1.88
C GLN A 82 9.34 -6.58 -3.16
N TYR A 83 9.03 -5.87 -4.25
CA TYR A 83 9.02 -6.43 -5.59
C TYR A 83 9.71 -5.47 -6.55
N VAL A 84 10.23 -6.01 -7.66
CA VAL A 84 10.79 -5.21 -8.75
C VAL A 84 9.80 -5.27 -9.91
N ALA A 85 9.43 -4.10 -10.44
CA ALA A 85 8.60 -3.99 -11.63
C ALA A 85 9.07 -2.85 -12.52
N ALA A 86 8.83 -2.98 -13.82
CA ALA A 86 9.08 -1.92 -14.78
C ALA A 86 8.01 -0.82 -14.64
N ASP A 87 8.44 0.44 -14.66
CA ASP A 87 7.55 1.58 -14.89
C ASP A 87 7.10 1.63 -16.38
N PRO A 88 6.18 2.54 -16.75
CA PRO A 88 5.75 2.69 -18.15
C PRO A 88 6.87 3.06 -19.13
N ASN A 89 8.04 3.50 -18.65
CA ASN A 89 9.22 3.82 -19.45
C ASN A 89 10.24 2.68 -19.48
N GLY A 90 9.90 1.50 -18.96
CA GLY A 90 10.79 0.34 -18.90
C GLY A 90 11.86 0.40 -17.79
N ARG A 91 11.80 1.39 -16.88
CA ARG A 91 12.73 1.49 -15.76
C ARG A 91 12.35 0.52 -14.66
N GLN A 92 13.29 -0.30 -14.23
CA GLN A 92 13.08 -1.19 -13.08
C GLN A 92 13.06 -0.38 -11.79
N LEU A 93 11.94 -0.44 -11.07
CA LEU A 93 11.73 0.25 -9.80
C LEU A 93 11.34 -0.76 -8.72
N VAL A 94 11.70 -0.43 -7.47
CA VAL A 94 11.33 -1.23 -6.30
C VAL A 94 9.99 -0.73 -5.76
N GLY A 95 8.98 -1.59 -5.80
CA GLY A 95 7.69 -1.36 -5.17
C GLY A 95 7.58 -2.12 -3.84
N HIS A 96 6.52 -1.80 -3.09
CA HIS A 96 6.16 -2.54 -1.88
C HIS A 96 4.70 -2.98 -1.97
N GLU A 97 4.46 -4.26 -1.69
CA GLU A 97 3.14 -4.87 -1.65
C GLU A 97 2.78 -5.33 -0.25
N LEU A 98 1.50 -5.28 0.09
CA LEU A 98 1.01 -5.75 1.38
C LEU A 98 0.53 -7.19 1.23
N ARG A 99 1.21 -8.11 1.90
CA ARG A 99 0.80 -9.51 2.04
C ARG A 99 0.03 -9.67 3.34
N ILE A 100 -1.16 -10.25 3.22
CA ILE A 100 -2.09 -10.47 4.33
C ILE A 100 -2.33 -11.97 4.44
N GLU A 101 -2.23 -12.53 5.65
CA GLU A 101 -2.43 -13.97 5.91
C GLU A 101 -3.34 -14.17 7.13
N TRP A 102 -4.21 -15.17 7.11
CA TRP A 102 -5.15 -15.49 8.20
C TRP A 102 -5.27 -17.00 8.42
N GLY A 103 -5.45 -17.41 9.69
CA GLY A 103 -5.55 -18.83 10.08
C GLY A 103 -6.98 -19.39 10.15
N GLY A 104 -8.01 -18.61 9.78
CA GLY A 104 -9.43 -18.97 9.88
C GLY A 104 -10.30 -17.98 9.11
N ALA A 105 -11.64 -18.06 9.20
CA ALA A 105 -12.51 -17.10 8.51
C ALA A 105 -12.17 -15.65 8.92
N PRO A 106 -11.78 -14.76 7.99
CA PRO A 106 -11.48 -13.38 8.33
C PRO A 106 -12.76 -12.63 8.72
N PHE A 107 -12.55 -11.58 9.52
CA PHE A 107 -13.56 -10.68 10.13
C PHE A 107 -14.73 -10.25 9.23
#